data_AF-A0A6J4M9K5-F1
#
_entry.id   AF-A0A6J4M9K5-F1
#
_cell.length_a   1.000
_cell.length_b   1.000
_cell.length_c   1.000
_cell.angle_alpha   90.00
_cell.angle_beta   90.00
_cell.angle_gamma   90.00
#
_symmetry.space_group_name_H-M   'P 1'
#
loop_
_entity.id
_entity.type
_entity.pdbx_description
1 polymer ?
#
loop_
_entity_poly.entity_id
_entity_poly.type
_entity_poly.pdbx_seq_one_letter_code
_entity_poly.pdbx_strand_id
1 'polypeptide(L)'
;DAGHRPTSVMAAAFGLGGMLSLPLLLTQPLGWLSDGGGVLLALYLGLVTVTVGYLLFVEGLAALPAGPVTTLMLAEPVIATGLGVVVLDERLTWLGTAGAGLVLVGLLVQGRGSAVTAPAPEATPATS
;
A
#
# COMPACT_ATOMS: atom_id res chain seq x y z
N ASP A 1 -16.25 -23.88 -1.58
CA ASP A 1 -15.46 -22.74 -2.08
C ASP A 1 -14.05 -22.76 -1.49
N ALA A 2 -13.07 -23.18 -2.29
CA ALA A 2 -11.71 -23.39 -1.81
C ALA A 2 -11.05 -22.03 -1.52
N GLY A 3 -10.84 -21.72 -0.24
CA GLY A 3 -10.11 -20.55 0.21
C GLY A 3 -8.70 -20.55 -0.36
N HIS A 4 -8.45 -19.71 -1.37
CA HIS A 4 -7.11 -19.52 -1.90
C HIS A 4 -6.31 -18.74 -0.86
N ARG A 5 -5.08 -19.20 -0.56
CA ARG A 5 -4.19 -18.45 0.34
C ARG A 5 -4.01 -17.05 -0.25
N PRO A 6 -4.13 -15.95 0.53
CA PRO A 6 -4.02 -14.58 0.05
C PRO A 6 -2.76 -14.34 -0.81
N THR A 7 -1.65 -14.99 -0.44
CA THR A 7 -0.38 -14.97 -1.17
C THR A 7 -0.49 -15.49 -2.60
N SER A 8 -1.32 -16.51 -2.85
CA SER A 8 -1.53 -17.06 -4.20
C SER A 8 -2.31 -16.12 -5.10
N VAL A 9 -3.30 -15.41 -4.54
CA VAL A 9 -4.10 -14.43 -5.28
C VAL A 9 -3.23 -13.22 -5.65
N MET A 10 -2.42 -12.74 -4.71
CA MET A 10 -1.49 -11.65 -4.97
C MET A 10 -0.40 -12.02 -5.97
N ALA A 11 0.20 -13.21 -5.86
CA ALA A 11 1.20 -13.67 -6.81
C ALA A 11 0.63 -13.74 -8.23
N ALA A 12 -0.62 -14.20 -8.37
CA ALA A 12 -1.32 -14.18 -9.66
C ALA A 12 -1.59 -12.75 -10.15
N ALA A 13 -2.05 -11.84 -9.29
CA ALA A 13 -2.33 -10.45 -9.65
C ALA A 13 -1.05 -9.70 -10.10
N PHE A 14 0.04 -9.79 -9.33
CA PHE A 14 1.32 -9.18 -9.69
C PHE A 14 1.95 -9.86 -10.90
N GLY A 15 1.85 -11.19 -11.02
CA GLY A 15 2.33 -11.92 -12.19
C GLY A 15 1.61 -11.52 -13.48
N LEU A 16 0.29 -11.41 -13.44
CA LEU A 16 -0.51 -10.91 -14.56
C LEU A 16 -0.21 -9.45 -14.87
N GLY A 17 -0.11 -8.60 -13.86
CA GLY A 17 0.25 -7.19 -14.03
C GLY A 17 1.63 -7.01 -14.67
N GLY A 18 2.63 -7.78 -14.21
CA GLY A 18 3.96 -7.80 -14.81
C GLY A 18 3.94 -8.30 -16.26
N MET A 19 3.19 -9.36 -16.54
CA MET A 19 3.06 -9.92 -17.89
C MET A 19 2.37 -8.95 -18.86
N LEU A 20 1.31 -8.27 -18.42
CA LEU A 20 0.65 -7.21 -19.17
C LEU A 20 1.53 -5.96 -19.36
N SER A 21 2.53 -5.76 -18.50
CA SER A 21 3.48 -4.66 -18.60
C SER A 21 4.64 -4.95 -19.57
N LEU A 22 4.86 -6.20 -19.99
CA LEU A 22 5.93 -6.56 -20.93
C LEU A 22 5.88 -5.78 -22.25
N PRO A 23 4.72 -5.58 -22.91
CA PRO A 23 4.65 -4.77 -24.13
C PRO A 23 5.05 -3.31 -23.89
N LEU A 24 4.69 -2.77 -22.73
CA LEU A 24 5.07 -1.41 -22.34
C LEU A 24 6.58 -1.31 -22.09
N LEU A 25 7.18 -2.33 -21.48
CA LEU A 25 8.62 -2.41 -21.22
C LEU A 25 9.45 -2.28 -22.50
N LEU A 26 8.96 -2.82 -23.62
CA LEU A 26 9.61 -2.70 -24.93
C LEU A 26 9.68 -1.27 -25.47
N THR A 27 8.86 -0.36 -24.94
CA THR A 27 8.86 1.06 -25.34
C THR A 27 9.79 1.93 -24.47
N GLN A 28 10.36 1.37 -23.40
CA GLN A 28 11.18 2.10 -22.44
C GLN A 28 12.68 1.94 -22.75
N PRO A 29 13.53 2.93 -22.42
CA PRO A 29 14.97 2.79 -22.54
C PRO A 29 15.49 1.78 -21.50
N LEU A 30 15.82 0.55 -21.93
CA LEU A 30 16.31 -0.52 -21.05
C LEU A 30 17.84 -0.52 -20.84
N GLY A 31 18.53 0.51 -21.34
CA GLY A 31 20.00 0.62 -21.24
C GLY A 31 20.53 0.74 -19.81
N TRP A 32 19.68 1.01 -18.81
CA TRP A 32 20.08 0.98 -17.39
C TRP A 32 20.17 -0.45 -16.86
N LEU A 33 19.45 -1.40 -17.45
CA LEU A 33 19.39 -2.79 -17.02
C LEU A 33 20.61 -3.61 -17.48
N SER A 34 21.45 -3.05 -18.36
CA SER A 34 22.68 -3.69 -18.83
C SER A 34 23.84 -3.55 -17.84
N ASP A 35 23.74 -2.65 -16.86
CA ASP A 35 24.72 -2.53 -15.77
C ASP A 35 24.25 -3.28 -14.50
N GLY A 36 25.22 -3.75 -13.70
CA GLY A 36 24.95 -4.47 -12.46
C GLY A 36 24.13 -3.66 -11.46
N GLY A 37 24.31 -2.32 -11.44
CA GLY A 37 23.52 -1.43 -10.58
C GLY A 37 22.04 -1.42 -10.95
N GLY A 38 21.71 -1.41 -12.24
CA GLY A 38 20.33 -1.44 -12.70
C GLY A 38 19.63 -2.77 -12.41
N VAL A 39 20.32 -3.89 -12.62
CA VAL A 39 19.78 -5.21 -12.24
C VAL A 39 19.52 -5.27 -10.74
N LEU A 40 20.45 -4.79 -9.91
CA LEU A 40 20.29 -4.76 -8.46
C LEU A 40 19.12 -3.88 -8.04
N LEU A 41 18.94 -2.71 -8.67
CA LEU A 41 17.80 -1.82 -8.42
C LEU A 41 16.47 -2.48 -8.78
N ALA A 42 16.39 -3.15 -9.94
CA ALA A 42 15.19 -3.86 -10.36
C ALA A 42 14.82 -4.98 -9.38
N LEU A 43 15.82 -5.75 -8.92
CA LEU A 43 15.63 -6.79 -7.90
C LEU A 43 15.20 -6.19 -6.55
N TYR A 44 15.81 -5.10 -6.12
CA TYR A 44 15.43 -4.40 -4.89
C TYR A 44 13.97 -3.94 -4.93
N LEU A 45 13.54 -3.30 -6.03
CA LEU A 45 12.17 -2.86 -6.21
C LEU A 45 11.20 -4.06 -6.19
N GLY A 46 11.44 -5.10 -6.99
CA GLY A 46 10.53 -6.25 -7.06
C GLY A 46 10.47 -7.10 -5.77
N LEU A 47 11.63 -7.46 -5.22
CA LEU A 47 11.70 -8.36 -4.07
C LEU A 47 11.47 -7.64 -2.75
N VAL A 48 12.16 -6.53 -2.51
CA VAL A 48 12.10 -5.86 -1.20
C VAL A 48 10.87 -4.96 -1.15
N THR A 49 10.73 -4.02 -2.10
CA THR A 49 9.68 -3.00 -1.98
C THR A 49 8.29 -3.57 -2.24
N VAL A 50 8.13 -4.42 -3.27
CA VAL A 50 6.84 -5.00 -3.62
C VAL A 50 6.57 -6.28 -2.82
N THR A 51 7.41 -7.30 -2.91
CA THR A 51 7.10 -8.62 -2.33
C THR A 51 7.10 -8.58 -0.81
N VAL A 52 8.21 -8.18 -0.18
CA VAL A 52 8.28 -8.11 1.30
C VAL A 52 7.30 -7.07 1.85
N GLY A 53 7.21 -5.89 1.22
CA GLY A 53 6.27 -4.84 1.63
C GLY A 53 4.82 -5.34 1.67
N TYR A 54 4.38 -6.07 0.65
CA TYR A 54 3.00 -6.55 0.59
C TYR A 54 2.75 -7.76 1.51
N LEU A 55 3.74 -8.64 1.72
CA LEU A 55 3.61 -9.71 2.73
C LEU A 55 3.39 -9.11 4.14
N LEU A 56 4.19 -8.12 4.52
CA LEU A 56 4.03 -7.38 5.77
C LEU A 56 2.68 -6.65 5.83
N PHE A 57 2.22 -6.09 4.71
CA PHE A 57 0.91 -5.43 4.63
C PHE A 57 -0.24 -6.41 4.91
N VAL A 58 -0.20 -7.61 4.32
CA VAL A 58 -1.22 -8.64 4.56
C VAL A 58 -1.17 -9.15 6.00
N GLU A 59 0.03 -9.37 6.55
CA GLU A 59 0.17 -9.73 7.97
C GLU A 59 -0.34 -8.62 8.89
N GLY A 60 -0.04 -7.36 8.57
CA GLY A 60 -0.55 -6.20 9.30
C GLY A 60 -2.08 -6.13 9.25
N LEU A 61 -2.69 -6.32 8.07
CA LEU A 61 -4.14 -6.35 7.94
C LEU A 61 -4.79 -7.50 8.73
N ALA A 62 -4.13 -8.66 8.82
CA ALA A 62 -4.63 -9.78 9.63
C ALA A 62 -4.67 -9.45 11.13
N ALA A 63 -3.87 -8.48 11.59
CA ALA A 63 -3.77 -8.08 12.99
C ALA A 63 -4.60 -6.82 13.35
N LEU A 64 -5.19 -6.13 12.36
CA LEU A 64 -5.95 -4.88 12.60
C LEU A 64 -7.48 -5.11 12.46
N PRO A 65 -8.32 -4.58 13.39
CA PRO A 65 -9.78 -4.55 13.19
C PRO A 65 -10.14 -3.73 11.93
N ALA A 66 -11.32 -3.87 11.32
CA ALA A 66 -11.60 -3.33 9.96
C ALA A 66 -11.50 -1.79 9.76
N GLY A 67 -11.45 -0.99 10.84
CA GLY A 67 -11.43 0.48 10.80
C GLY A 67 -10.16 1.19 10.28
N PRO A 68 -8.93 0.73 10.57
CA PRO A 68 -7.68 1.41 10.20
C PRO A 68 -7.26 1.24 8.72
N VAL A 69 -7.92 0.37 7.95
CA VAL A 69 -7.53 0.10 6.54
C VAL A 69 -7.66 1.36 5.67
N THR A 70 -8.68 2.18 5.90
CA THR A 70 -8.88 3.44 5.17
C THR A 70 -7.86 4.49 5.59
N THR A 71 -7.47 4.53 6.88
CA THR A 71 -6.37 5.36 7.36
C THR A 71 -5.05 4.94 6.74
N LEU A 72 -4.79 3.64 6.59
CA LEU A 72 -3.56 3.12 5.99
C LEU A 72 -3.46 3.45 4.49
N MET A 73 -4.56 3.31 3.74
CA MET A 73 -4.65 3.68 2.32
C MET A 73 -4.47 5.18 2.07
N LEU A 74 -4.91 6.03 3.02
CA LEU A 74 -4.71 7.47 2.94
C LEU A 74 -3.35 7.92 3.50
N ALA A 75 -2.72 7.14 4.37
CA ALA A 75 -1.37 7.39 4.85
C ALA A 75 -0.31 7.15 3.76
N GLU A 76 -0.54 6.19 2.87
CA GLU A 76 0.35 5.92 1.72
C GLU A 76 0.64 7.18 0.88
N PRO A 77 -0.35 7.90 0.32
CA PRO A 77 -0.08 9.08 -0.50
C PRO A 77 0.58 10.21 0.31
N VAL A 78 0.31 10.32 1.61
CA VAL A 78 0.97 11.30 2.48
C VAL A 78 2.45 10.97 2.65
N ILE A 79 2.78 9.71 2.95
CA ILE A 79 4.16 9.25 3.12
C ILE A 79 4.91 9.34 1.78
N ALA A 80 4.29 8.91 0.69
CA ALA A 80 4.86 8.99 -0.65
C ALA A 80 5.17 10.45 -1.03
N THR A 81 4.23 11.37 -0.82
CA THR A 81 4.43 12.81 -1.07
C THR A 81 5.54 13.37 -0.17
N GLY A 82 5.56 13.00 1.11
CA GLY A 82 6.60 13.43 2.04
C GLY A 82 7.99 12.95 1.64
N LEU A 83 8.11 11.68 1.23
CA LEU A 83 9.38 11.14 0.73
C LEU A 83 9.81 11.80 -0.59
N GLY A 84 8.87 12.11 -1.49
CA GLY A 84 9.18 12.86 -2.72
C GLY A 84 9.77 14.24 -2.41
N VAL A 85 9.18 14.98 -1.48
CA VAL A 85 9.69 16.29 -1.07
C VAL A 85 11.04 16.19 -0.33
N VAL A 86 11.18 15.26 0.61
CA VAL A 86 12.37 15.20 1.49
C VAL A 86 13.55 14.48 0.83
N VAL A 87 13.31 13.40 0.11
CA VAL A 87 14.35 12.53 -0.45
C VAL A 87 14.67 12.88 -1.89
N LEU A 88 13.67 13.29 -2.68
CA LEU A 88 13.82 13.64 -4.10
C LEU A 88 13.88 15.15 -4.35
N ASP A 89 13.75 15.99 -3.31
CA ASP A 89 13.68 17.46 -3.41
C ASP A 89 12.58 17.96 -4.37
N GLU A 90 11.48 17.22 -4.48
CA GLU A 90 10.35 17.61 -5.34
C GLU A 90 9.66 18.87 -4.82
N ARG A 91 9.49 19.84 -5.72
CA ARG A 91 8.76 21.09 -5.44
C ARG A 91 7.28 20.91 -5.72
N LEU A 92 6.49 20.85 -4.67
CA LEU A 92 5.03 20.84 -4.79
C LEU A 92 4.53 22.18 -5.32
N THR A 93 3.67 22.12 -6.34
CA THR A 93 2.91 23.28 -6.80
C THR A 93 1.89 23.69 -5.74
N TRP A 94 1.37 24.92 -5.82
CA TRP A 94 0.32 25.37 -4.92
C TRP A 94 -0.90 24.43 -4.89
N LEU A 95 -1.24 23.86 -6.05
CA LEU A 95 -2.33 22.90 -6.15
C LEU A 95 -1.96 21.54 -5.50
N GLY A 96 -0.71 21.10 -5.65
CA GLY A 96 -0.19 19.90 -4.98
C GLY A 96 -0.19 20.03 -3.46
N THR A 97 0.22 21.19 -2.93
CA THR A 97 0.17 21.47 -1.49
C THR A 97 -1.26 21.50 -0.95
N ALA A 98 -2.20 22.09 -1.70
CA ALA A 98 -3.62 22.13 -1.31
C ALA A 98 -4.24 20.72 -1.31
N GLY A 99 -3.92 19.90 -2.32
CA GLY A 99 -4.35 18.50 -2.40
C GLY A 99 -3.80 17.67 -1.23
N ALA A 100 -2.52 17.79 -0.91
CA ALA A 100 -1.91 17.11 0.23
C ALA A 100 -2.59 17.51 1.57
N GLY A 101 -2.88 18.81 1.74
CA GLY A 101 -3.63 19.30 2.90
C GLY A 101 -5.02 18.68 3.01
N LEU A 102 -5.75 18.55 1.89
CA LEU A 102 -7.09 17.95 1.88
C LEU A 102 -7.06 16.46 2.29
N VAL A 103 -6.08 15.71 1.81
CA VAL A 103 -5.88 14.30 2.20
C VAL A 103 -5.61 14.18 3.70
N LEU A 104 -4.74 15.02 4.26
CA LEU A 104 -4.45 15.06 5.69
C LEU A 104 -5.69 15.38 6.54
N VAL A 105 -6.52 16.33 6.10
CA VAL A 105 -7.78 16.66 6.79
C VAL A 105 -8.74 15.47 6.75
N GLY A 106 -8.91 14.81 5.60
CA GLY A 106 -9.73 13.61 5.48
C GLY A 106 -9.28 12.49 6.41
N LEU A 107 -7.96 12.29 6.54
CA LEU A 107 -7.36 11.31 7.45
C LEU A 107 -7.71 11.59 8.92
N LEU A 108 -7.59 12.86 9.35
CA LEU A 108 -7.90 13.29 10.71
C LEU A 108 -9.39 13.13 11.04
N VAL A 109 -10.28 13.39 10.08
CA VAL A 109 -11.73 13.19 10.25
C VAL A 109 -12.06 11.71 10.37
N GLN A 110 -11.52 10.87 9.49
CA GLN A 110 -11.75 9.42 9.49
C GLN A 110 -11.26 8.79 10.80
N GLY A 111 -10.06 9.17 11.28
CA GLY A 111 -9.48 8.65 12.52
C GLY A 111 -10.33 8.91 13.77
N ARG A 112 -11.23 9.92 13.75
CA ARG A 112 -12.15 10.19 14.86
C ARG A 112 -13.40 9.32 14.88
N GLY A 113 -13.80 8.74 13.74
CA GLY A 113 -14.99 7.88 13.64
C GLY A 113 -14.74 6.43 14.08
N SER A 114 -13.50 5.93 13.98
CA SER A 114 -13.16 4.54 14.32
C SER A 114 -13.12 4.24 15.82
N ALA A 115 -13.11 5.25 16.69
CA ALA A 115 -13.08 5.08 18.15
C ALA A 115 -14.46 4.75 18.77
N VAL A 116 -15.55 4.80 17.99
CA VAL A 116 -16.93 4.75 18.53
C VAL A 116 -17.56 3.35 18.53
N THR A 117 -17.03 2.38 17.78
CA THR A 117 -17.61 1.02 17.73
C THR A 117 -16.81 0.05 18.58
N ALA A 118 -16.93 0.16 19.90
CA ALA A 118 -16.64 -0.96 20.79
C ALA A 118 -17.79 -1.99 20.67
N PRO A 119 -17.50 -3.28 20.43
CA PRO A 119 -18.54 -4.30 20.43
C PRO A 119 -19.20 -4.38 21.81
N ALA A 120 -20.53 -4.32 21.84
CA ALA A 120 -21.31 -4.55 23.05
C ALA A 120 -20.97 -5.95 23.61
N PRO A 121 -20.84 -6.11 24.93
CA PRO A 121 -20.51 -7.39 25.54
C PRO A 121 -21.58 -8.41 25.15
N GLU A 122 -21.14 -9.49 24.52
CA GLU A 122 -21.96 -10.64 24.17
C GLU A 122 -22.54 -11.19 25.48
N ALA A 123 -23.86 -11.02 25.66
CA ALA A 123 -24.55 -11.57 26.80
C ALA A 123 -24.55 -13.10 26.66
N THR A 124 -23.67 -13.75 27.43
CA THR A 124 -23.66 -15.19 27.63
C THR A 124 -25.08 -15.66 27.96
N PRO A 125 -25.73 -16.52 27.15
CA PRO A 125 -26.97 -17.13 27.56
C PRO A 125 -26.64 -18.08 28.71
N ALA A 126 -27.17 -17.74 29.89
CA ALA A 126 -27.15 -18.62 31.03
C ALA A 126 -27.85 -19.93 30.65
N THR A 127 -27.14 -21.01 30.92
CA THR A 127 -27.59 -22.39 30.94
C THR A 127 -28.94 -22.54 31.68
N SER A 128 -29.86 -23.30 31.08
CA SER A 128 -30.92 -24.03 31.78
C SER A 128 -31.18 -25.34 31.08
#